data_AF-A0A7S3Y8J8-F1
#
_entry.id   AF-A0A7S3Y8J8-F1
#
_cell.length_a   1.000
_cell.length_b   1.000
_cell.length_c   1.000
_cell.angle_alpha   90.00
_cell.angle_beta   90.00
_cell.angle_gamma   90.00
#
_symmetry.space_group_name_H-M   'P 1'
#
loop_
_entity.id
_entity.type
_entity.pdbx_description
1 polymer ?
#
loop_
_entity_poly.entity_id
_entity_poly.type
_entity_poly.pdbx_seq_one_letter_code
_entity_poly.pdbx_strand_id
1 'polypeptide(L)'
;MKPGYNPDDYKLATELLISEDFVKILDQSVKISKEQEARIGCSNLTGGASQVMVFERMDAVDLAKIHCDMLENVFVSPSNESAAVIIDVLLSDGLPSERTLALIKPNAFADREKILSVIQAYKFEVIIQDVLRLSKSRAAEFYAEHKGKPFFGGLTEFMSSGPIMALVLQKPSAIKSWRTLIGPTNSIKARELKPQSLRARWGIDGTKNAFHGSDSFASSCRETDFFFPSLNAPRLNDPEEYAKASLNSLDVSLNDVLQKGLTKLCRAKPVGLDAIEWLGRWLIENNPARPSVEQPAPAEITATEIVVEEDGEEDDVRTLAARVKCSKVRIIAVLGPEGSRVEETTKQLARKHGVERISIPEMLQGAAKTAAKQVSEPLAEALAAGRSAPTDLMQYLLNNAIGAYLDTNPRKESPILLSSFPQNLDQALTFSACIGEPAVFLSFEGEAEEFESAAREEAKKAGTPEGTVERRLRRFKEEGMPVIAHYKKFSKVCTIRDRGDIEGVLEAVVAHAEL
;
A
#
# COMPACT_ATOMS: atom_id res chain seq x y z
N MET A 1 49.94 -20.81 -1.64
CA MET A 1 49.42 -19.48 -1.26
C MET A 1 47.93 -19.52 -1.52
N LYS A 2 47.09 -19.15 -0.53
CA LYS A 2 45.65 -19.00 -0.78
C LYS A 2 45.49 -17.88 -1.83
N PRO A 3 44.64 -18.01 -2.86
CA PRO A 3 44.31 -16.86 -3.70
C PRO A 3 43.60 -15.87 -2.79
N GLY A 4 44.34 -14.85 -2.36
CA GLY A 4 43.84 -13.84 -1.45
C GLY A 4 43.00 -12.86 -2.25
N TYR A 5 41.76 -12.66 -1.81
CA TYR A 5 40.96 -11.49 -2.14
C TYR A 5 41.84 -10.23 -2.11
N ASN A 6 42.05 -9.59 -3.25
CA ASN A 6 42.68 -8.28 -3.34
C ASN A 6 41.59 -7.21 -3.37
N PRO A 7 41.39 -6.45 -2.28
CA PRO A 7 40.35 -5.41 -2.22
C PRO A 7 40.53 -4.31 -3.28
N ASP A 8 41.77 -4.08 -3.72
CA ASP A 8 42.10 -3.02 -4.68
C ASP A 8 41.63 -3.36 -6.10
N ASP A 9 41.67 -4.64 -6.50
CA ASP A 9 41.14 -5.12 -7.79
C ASP A 9 39.61 -5.06 -7.83
N TYR A 10 38.95 -5.39 -6.72
CA TYR A 10 37.49 -5.30 -6.54
C TYR A 10 37.01 -3.84 -6.65
N LYS A 11 37.69 -2.92 -5.97
CA LYS A 11 37.36 -1.50 -5.99
C LYS A 11 37.58 -0.90 -7.38
N LEU A 12 38.68 -1.24 -8.05
CA LEU A 12 38.99 -0.76 -9.40
C LEU A 12 37.99 -1.27 -10.45
N ALA A 13 37.63 -2.57 -10.43
CA ALA A 13 36.61 -3.13 -11.32
C ALA A 13 35.25 -2.46 -11.10
N THR A 14 34.89 -2.24 -9.83
CA THR A 14 33.65 -1.56 -9.44
C THR A 14 33.68 -0.08 -9.86
N GLU A 15 34.79 0.63 -9.73
CA GLU A 15 34.92 2.03 -10.20
C GLU A 15 34.87 2.14 -11.73
N LEU A 16 35.42 1.17 -12.46
CA LEU A 16 35.35 1.10 -13.92
C LEU A 16 33.93 0.76 -14.42
N LEU A 17 33.16 -0.02 -13.65
CA LEU A 17 31.82 -0.47 -13.98
C LEU A 17 30.71 0.41 -13.41
N ILE A 18 30.92 1.15 -12.32
CA ILE A 18 29.99 2.16 -11.83
C ILE A 18 30.23 3.46 -12.62
N SER A 19 29.80 3.44 -13.88
CA SER A 19 29.56 4.66 -14.66
C SER A 19 28.06 4.91 -14.76
N GLU A 20 27.64 6.12 -15.17
CA GLU A 20 26.22 6.42 -15.39
C GLU A 20 25.55 5.57 -16.49
N ASP A 21 26.32 4.77 -17.23
CA ASP A 21 25.82 3.92 -18.32
C ASP A 21 25.58 2.46 -17.89
N PHE A 22 26.02 2.08 -16.69
CA PHE A 22 25.82 0.75 -16.12
C PHE A 22 24.95 0.80 -14.86
N VAL A 23 23.98 -0.10 -14.81
CA VAL A 23 23.15 -0.36 -13.65
C VAL A 23 23.62 -1.65 -13.00
N LYS A 24 24.16 -1.54 -11.79
CA LYS A 24 24.41 -2.71 -10.94
C LYS A 24 23.08 -3.36 -10.58
N ILE A 25 22.87 -4.59 -11.06
CA ILE A 25 21.67 -5.40 -10.85
C ILE A 25 21.79 -6.23 -9.58
N LEU A 26 22.97 -6.80 -9.35
CA LEU A 26 23.25 -7.69 -8.23
C LEU A 26 24.66 -7.47 -7.72
N ASP A 27 24.83 -7.60 -6.42
CA ASP A 27 26.13 -7.59 -5.74
C ASP A 27 26.03 -8.48 -4.49
N GLN A 28 26.46 -9.74 -4.61
CA GLN A 28 26.29 -10.71 -3.53
C GLN A 28 27.45 -11.69 -3.43
N SER A 29 27.66 -12.19 -2.21
CA SER A 29 28.67 -13.21 -1.91
C SER A 29 28.06 -14.61 -2.08
N VAL A 30 28.60 -15.40 -3.02
CA VAL A 30 28.14 -16.75 -3.36
C VAL A 30 29.24 -17.77 -3.09
N LYS A 31 28.89 -18.90 -2.46
CA LYS A 31 29.80 -20.07 -2.42
C LYS A 31 29.61 -20.89 -3.68
N ILE A 32 30.67 -21.01 -4.47
CA ILE A 32 30.65 -21.70 -5.76
C ILE A 32 31.16 -23.13 -5.57
N SER A 33 30.40 -24.12 -6.02
CA SER A 33 30.79 -25.54 -5.98
C SER A 33 31.72 -25.91 -7.15
N LYS A 34 32.41 -27.05 -7.04
CA LYS A 34 33.25 -27.58 -8.13
C LYS A 34 32.42 -27.92 -9.37
N GLU A 35 31.18 -28.38 -9.20
CA GLU A 35 30.27 -28.62 -10.32
C GLU A 35 29.88 -27.29 -11.00
N GLN A 36 29.63 -26.22 -10.24
CA GLN A 36 29.32 -24.90 -10.79
C GLN A 36 30.51 -24.31 -11.55
N GLU A 37 31.73 -24.40 -11.00
CA GLU A 37 32.97 -24.02 -11.70
C GLU A 37 33.12 -24.73 -13.05
N ALA A 38 32.94 -26.06 -13.06
CA ALA A 38 33.05 -26.85 -14.28
C ALA A 38 32.02 -26.46 -15.34
N ARG A 39 30.80 -26.10 -14.92
CA ARG A 39 29.73 -25.62 -15.82
C ARG A 39 30.00 -24.22 -16.38
N ILE A 40 30.63 -23.35 -15.60
CA ILE A 40 31.00 -21.98 -16.02
C ILE A 40 32.25 -22.01 -16.92
N GLY A 41 33.09 -23.04 -16.80
CA GLY A 41 34.35 -23.14 -17.53
C GLY A 41 35.47 -22.30 -16.91
N CYS A 42 35.41 -22.06 -15.60
CA CYS A 42 36.41 -21.31 -14.83
C CYS A 42 37.08 -22.20 -13.77
N SER A 43 38.21 -21.76 -13.23
CA SER A 43 38.91 -22.42 -12.12
C SER A 43 39.28 -21.43 -11.01
N ASN A 44 39.48 -21.92 -9.79
CA ASN A 44 39.92 -21.17 -8.60
C ASN A 44 38.88 -20.26 -7.90
N LEU A 45 37.59 -20.49 -8.08
CA LEU A 45 36.47 -19.85 -7.36
C LEU A 45 35.96 -20.66 -6.13
N THR A 46 36.37 -21.92 -5.97
CA THR A 46 35.92 -22.85 -4.89
C THR A 46 36.66 -22.69 -3.55
N GLY A 47 37.66 -21.80 -3.47
CA GLY A 47 38.50 -21.62 -2.28
C GLY A 47 37.85 -20.86 -1.11
N GLY A 48 36.65 -20.32 -1.31
CA GLY A 48 35.94 -19.47 -0.35
C GLY A 48 34.65 -18.91 -0.93
N ALA A 49 34.08 -17.91 -0.27
CA ALA A 49 32.98 -17.14 -0.85
C ALA A 49 33.52 -16.23 -1.97
N SER A 50 32.87 -16.27 -3.13
CA SER A 50 33.18 -15.43 -4.28
C SER A 50 32.16 -14.30 -4.37
N GLN A 51 32.61 -13.08 -4.64
CA GLN A 51 31.70 -11.96 -4.89
C GLN A 51 31.21 -12.02 -6.34
N VAL A 52 29.89 -12.06 -6.53
CA VAL A 52 29.23 -12.08 -7.84
C VAL A 52 28.53 -10.75 -8.05
N MET A 53 28.90 -10.07 -9.13
CA MET A 53 28.26 -8.82 -9.54
C MET A 53 27.65 -8.98 -10.93
N VAL A 54 26.44 -8.46 -11.10
CA VAL A 54 25.75 -8.41 -12.39
C VAL A 54 25.48 -6.96 -12.72
N PHE A 55 25.91 -6.52 -13.90
CA PHE A 55 25.70 -5.18 -14.41
C PHE A 55 24.92 -5.24 -15.72
N GLU A 56 23.99 -4.31 -15.89
CA GLU A 56 23.31 -4.06 -17.14
C GLU A 56 23.76 -2.74 -17.74
N ARG A 57 24.09 -2.73 -19.03
CA ARG A 57 24.44 -1.52 -19.76
C ARG A 57 23.20 -0.91 -20.41
N MET A 58 23.00 0.40 -20.23
CA MET A 58 21.79 1.13 -20.63
C MET A 58 21.93 1.93 -21.95
N ASP A 59 23.14 2.07 -22.50
CA ASP A 59 23.34 2.56 -23.86
C ASP A 59 23.51 1.35 -24.80
N ALA A 60 22.63 1.24 -25.81
CA ALA A 60 22.62 0.14 -26.78
C ALA A 60 23.85 0.11 -27.73
N VAL A 61 24.96 0.73 -27.33
CA VAL A 61 26.23 0.70 -28.05
C VAL A 61 26.97 -0.56 -27.63
N ASP A 62 26.86 -1.56 -28.49
CA ASP A 62 27.57 -2.82 -28.37
C ASP A 62 29.07 -2.56 -28.59
N LEU A 63 29.83 -2.42 -27.51
CA LEU A 63 31.29 -2.41 -27.56
C LEU A 63 31.86 -3.19 -26.38
N ALA A 64 32.28 -4.40 -26.77
CA ALA A 64 33.28 -5.24 -26.15
C ALA A 64 34.46 -4.50 -25.52
N LYS A 65 35.03 -5.17 -24.51
CA LYS A 65 36.36 -4.98 -23.90
C LYS A 65 36.46 -3.91 -22.82
N ILE A 66 35.84 -4.17 -21.67
CA ILE A 66 36.59 -3.96 -20.43
C ILE A 66 37.67 -5.05 -20.44
N HIS A 67 38.92 -4.69 -20.71
CA HIS A 67 40.06 -5.60 -20.56
C HIS A 67 40.29 -5.84 -19.07
N CYS A 68 39.51 -6.74 -18.49
CA CYS A 68 39.77 -7.28 -17.14
C CYS A 68 40.92 -8.30 -17.14
N ASP A 69 41.58 -8.51 -18.27
CA ASP A 69 42.75 -9.39 -18.46
C ASP A 69 43.92 -9.08 -17.51
N MET A 70 43.89 -7.94 -16.80
CA MET A 70 44.89 -7.52 -15.82
C MET A 70 44.56 -7.91 -14.36
N LEU A 71 43.41 -8.54 -14.09
CA LEU A 71 42.98 -8.88 -12.74
C LEU A 71 43.12 -10.38 -12.50
N GLU A 72 44.08 -10.79 -11.67
CA GLU A 72 44.43 -12.21 -11.47
C GLU A 72 43.31 -13.04 -10.81
N ASN A 73 42.31 -12.40 -10.19
CA ASN A 73 41.22 -13.06 -9.43
C ASN A 73 39.81 -12.63 -9.85
N VAL A 74 39.62 -12.02 -11.02
CA VAL A 74 38.31 -11.57 -11.49
C VAL A 74 37.93 -12.30 -12.77
N PHE A 75 36.81 -13.02 -12.73
CA PHE A 75 36.22 -13.63 -13.91
C PHE A 75 35.13 -12.71 -14.47
N VAL A 76 35.21 -12.39 -15.76
CA VAL A 76 34.21 -11.59 -16.47
C VAL A 76 33.62 -12.42 -17.60
N SER A 77 32.29 -12.44 -17.68
CA SER A 77 31.60 -13.12 -18.78
C SER A 77 32.00 -12.50 -20.14
N PRO A 78 32.40 -13.31 -21.13
CA PRO A 78 32.89 -12.80 -22.41
C PRO A 78 31.79 -12.28 -23.35
N SER A 79 30.52 -12.65 -23.10
CA SER A 79 29.35 -12.18 -23.86
C SER A 79 28.09 -12.18 -22.99
N ASN A 80 27.02 -11.57 -23.50
CA ASN A 80 25.70 -11.55 -22.85
C ASN A 80 25.12 -12.97 -22.71
N GLU A 81 25.34 -13.83 -23.70
CA GLU A 81 24.89 -15.23 -23.68
C GLU A 81 25.62 -16.00 -22.60
N SER A 82 26.94 -15.83 -22.49
CA SER A 82 27.71 -16.42 -21.40
C SER A 82 27.28 -15.88 -20.03
N ALA A 83 27.02 -14.57 -19.92
CA ALA A 83 26.53 -13.97 -18.68
C ALA A 83 25.20 -14.59 -18.22
N ALA A 84 24.26 -14.80 -19.14
CA ALA A 84 22.97 -15.43 -18.83
C ALA A 84 23.15 -16.87 -18.31
N VAL A 85 24.04 -17.66 -18.93
CA VAL A 85 24.35 -19.02 -18.46
C VAL A 85 25.02 -19.00 -17.08
N ILE A 86 25.95 -18.08 -16.84
CA ILE A 86 26.63 -17.94 -15.54
C ILE A 86 25.63 -17.56 -14.46
N ILE A 87 24.73 -16.62 -14.75
CA ILE A 87 23.64 -16.22 -13.85
C ILE A 87 22.78 -17.42 -13.49
N ASP A 88 22.35 -18.22 -14.46
CA ASP A 88 21.54 -19.44 -14.22
C ASP A 88 22.28 -20.49 -13.38
N VAL A 89 23.59 -20.66 -13.62
CA VAL A 89 24.41 -21.62 -12.85
C VAL A 89 24.63 -21.17 -11.41
N LEU A 90 24.82 -19.87 -11.19
CA LEU A 90 25.16 -19.31 -9.88
C LEU A 90 23.93 -18.93 -9.06
N LEU A 91 22.84 -18.54 -9.70
CA LEU A 91 21.62 -18.01 -9.09
C LEU A 91 20.45 -18.92 -9.46
N SER A 92 20.23 -19.97 -8.67
CA SER A 92 19.16 -20.94 -8.92
C SER A 92 17.75 -20.33 -8.96
N ASP A 93 17.53 -19.21 -8.27
CA ASP A 93 16.25 -18.49 -8.24
C ASP A 93 16.19 -17.34 -9.28
N GLY A 94 17.23 -17.18 -10.10
CA GLY A 94 17.37 -16.08 -11.05
C GLY A 94 17.71 -14.74 -10.40
N LEU A 95 17.62 -13.65 -11.18
CA LEU A 95 17.85 -12.29 -10.68
C LEU A 95 16.62 -11.77 -9.92
N PRO A 96 16.80 -11.03 -8.81
CA PRO A 96 15.69 -10.45 -8.09
C PRO A 96 14.96 -9.43 -8.96
N SER A 97 13.67 -9.66 -9.17
CA SER A 97 12.82 -8.74 -9.92
C SER A 97 12.37 -7.59 -9.04
N GLU A 98 12.28 -6.39 -9.61
CA GLU A 98 11.80 -5.18 -8.95
C GLU A 98 10.70 -4.53 -9.81
N ARG A 99 9.79 -3.79 -9.18
CA ARG A 99 8.78 -2.97 -9.86
C ARG A 99 9.01 -1.49 -9.63
N THR A 100 8.70 -0.69 -10.64
CA THR A 100 8.73 0.77 -10.58
C THR A 100 7.48 1.39 -11.22
N LEU A 101 7.00 2.50 -10.65
CA LEU A 101 6.04 3.34 -11.35
C LEU A 101 6.77 4.17 -12.42
N ALA A 102 6.24 4.13 -13.64
CA ALA A 102 6.60 5.04 -14.72
C ALA A 102 5.38 5.87 -15.12
N LEU A 103 5.56 7.20 -15.27
CA LEU A 103 4.54 8.05 -15.89
C LEU A 103 5.05 8.68 -17.17
N ILE A 104 4.21 8.69 -18.19
CA ILE A 104 4.33 9.55 -19.38
C ILE A 104 3.43 10.77 -19.14
N LYS A 105 4.06 11.92 -18.98
CA LYS A 105 3.40 13.21 -18.66
C LYS A 105 2.67 13.79 -19.88
N PRO A 106 1.79 14.80 -19.70
CA PRO A 106 0.94 15.29 -20.79
C PRO A 106 1.69 15.77 -22.03
N ASN A 107 2.90 16.32 -21.86
CA ASN A 107 3.71 16.81 -22.99
C ASN A 107 4.28 15.70 -23.89
N ALA A 108 4.36 14.46 -23.40
CA ALA A 108 4.89 13.32 -24.15
C ALA A 108 3.81 12.29 -24.52
N PHE A 109 2.58 12.49 -24.07
CA PHE A 109 1.48 11.54 -24.26
C PHE A 109 1.16 11.23 -25.73
N ALA A 110 1.35 12.20 -26.62
CA ALA A 110 1.12 12.02 -28.06
C ALA A 110 2.05 10.95 -28.67
N ASP A 111 3.26 10.78 -28.12
CA ASP A 111 4.26 9.82 -28.58
C ASP A 111 4.31 8.54 -27.73
N ARG A 112 3.33 8.29 -26.86
CA ARG A 112 3.32 7.16 -25.91
C ARG A 112 3.57 5.79 -26.54
N GLU A 113 3.08 5.54 -27.75
CA GLU A 113 3.30 4.26 -28.45
C GLU A 113 4.77 4.05 -28.82
N LYS A 114 5.46 5.12 -29.23
CA LYS A 114 6.91 5.09 -29.49
C LYS A 114 7.68 4.89 -28.19
N ILE A 115 7.25 5.55 -27.13
CA ILE A 115 7.85 5.41 -25.79
C ILE A 115 7.70 3.98 -25.28
N LEU A 116 6.51 3.37 -25.41
CA LEU A 116 6.25 1.96 -25.08
C LEU A 116 7.17 1.02 -25.86
N SER A 117 7.37 1.28 -27.15
CA SER A 117 8.32 0.51 -27.98
C SER A 117 9.74 0.60 -27.44
N VAL A 118 10.17 1.78 -26.96
CA VAL A 118 11.47 1.95 -26.31
C VAL A 118 11.53 1.19 -24.98
N ILE A 119 10.51 1.29 -24.13
CA ILE A 119 10.42 0.56 -22.85
C ILE A 119 10.60 -0.95 -23.08
N GLN A 120 9.92 -1.51 -24.07
CA GLN A 120 10.04 -2.93 -24.45
C GLN A 120 11.42 -3.29 -25.01
N ALA A 121 12.01 -2.43 -25.85
CA ALA A 121 13.36 -2.62 -26.37
C ALA A 121 14.40 -2.69 -25.24
N TYR A 122 14.17 -1.94 -24.16
CA TYR A 122 14.94 -1.94 -22.91
C TYR A 122 14.59 -3.07 -21.93
N LYS A 123 13.83 -4.08 -22.38
CA LYS A 123 13.51 -5.30 -21.64
C LYS A 123 12.74 -5.07 -20.33
N PHE A 124 11.98 -3.98 -20.24
CA PHE A 124 10.98 -3.83 -19.18
C PHE A 124 9.74 -4.63 -19.56
N GLU A 125 9.24 -5.41 -18.60
CA GLU A 125 7.91 -5.99 -18.67
C GLU A 125 6.89 -4.95 -18.19
N VAL A 126 5.80 -4.76 -18.95
CA VAL A 126 4.69 -3.88 -18.54
C VAL A 126 3.65 -4.74 -17.84
N ILE A 127 3.57 -4.64 -16.51
CA ILE A 127 2.64 -5.43 -15.69
C ILE A 127 1.21 -4.91 -15.85
N ILE A 128 1.06 -3.59 -15.76
CA ILE A 128 -0.19 -2.90 -15.99
C ILE A 128 0.10 -1.51 -16.54
N GLN A 129 -0.80 -1.01 -17.37
CA GLN A 129 -0.79 0.36 -17.85
C GLN A 129 -2.21 0.91 -17.87
N ASP A 130 -2.36 2.21 -17.63
CA ASP A 130 -3.63 2.91 -17.76
C ASP A 130 -3.44 4.33 -18.29
N VAL A 131 -4.44 4.81 -19.02
CA VAL A 131 -4.51 6.18 -19.51
C VAL A 131 -5.56 6.92 -18.70
N LEU A 132 -5.11 7.95 -17.99
CA LEU A 132 -5.99 8.73 -17.13
C LEU A 132 -5.70 10.22 -17.25
N ARG A 133 -6.62 11.04 -16.71
CA ARG A 133 -6.44 12.48 -16.57
C ARG A 133 -6.57 12.84 -15.10
N LEU A 134 -5.52 13.41 -14.54
CA LEU A 134 -5.52 13.83 -13.14
C LEU A 134 -6.30 15.13 -12.98
N SER A 135 -7.09 15.22 -11.90
CA SER A 135 -7.51 16.51 -11.38
C SER A 135 -6.31 17.22 -10.75
N LYS A 136 -6.38 18.55 -10.61
CA LYS A 136 -5.33 19.31 -9.93
C LYS A 136 -5.16 18.85 -8.47
N SER A 137 -6.25 18.48 -7.79
CA SER A 137 -6.22 17.94 -6.42
C SER A 137 -5.48 16.60 -6.37
N ARG A 138 -5.79 15.67 -7.27
CA ARG A 138 -5.13 14.35 -7.32
C ARG A 138 -3.65 14.45 -7.72
N ALA A 139 -3.31 15.39 -8.61
CA ALA A 139 -1.91 15.71 -8.91
C ALA A 139 -1.17 16.30 -7.70
N ALA A 140 -1.84 17.13 -6.89
CA ALA A 140 -1.27 17.70 -5.66
C ALA A 140 -1.06 16.64 -4.57
N GLU A 141 -1.97 15.69 -4.45
CA GLU A 141 -1.85 14.53 -3.57
C GLU A 141 -0.65 13.65 -3.96
N PHE A 142 -0.53 13.32 -5.26
CA PHE A 142 0.60 12.53 -5.76
C PHE A 142 1.97 13.19 -5.48
N TYR A 143 2.05 14.51 -5.64
CA TYR A 143 3.29 15.29 -5.41
C TYR A 143 3.35 15.93 -4.02
N ALA A 144 2.62 15.42 -3.02
CA ALA A 144 2.49 16.06 -1.70
C ALA A 144 3.83 16.33 -1.00
N GLU A 145 4.85 15.50 -1.24
CA GLU A 145 6.22 15.68 -0.73
C GLU A 145 6.89 16.99 -1.21
N HIS A 146 6.35 17.62 -2.26
CA HIS A 146 6.81 18.90 -2.78
C HIS A 146 5.94 20.08 -2.35
N LYS A 147 4.95 19.87 -1.47
CA LYS A 147 4.09 20.94 -0.95
C LYS A 147 4.94 22.03 -0.30
N GLY A 148 4.66 23.28 -0.64
CA GLY A 148 5.44 24.45 -0.19
C GLY A 148 6.67 24.79 -1.03
N LYS A 149 7.06 23.96 -2.01
CA LYS A 149 8.12 24.32 -2.96
C LYS A 149 7.59 25.30 -4.03
N PRO A 150 8.40 26.28 -4.51
CA PRO A 150 7.95 27.28 -5.49
C PRO A 150 7.38 26.70 -6.79
N PHE A 151 7.87 25.53 -7.22
CA PHE A 151 7.43 24.87 -8.46
C PHE A 151 6.18 23.99 -8.30
N PHE A 152 5.69 23.76 -7.08
CA PHE A 152 4.60 22.81 -6.81
C PHE A 152 3.29 23.18 -7.52
N GLY A 153 2.91 24.47 -7.49
CA GLY A 153 1.71 24.96 -8.16
C GLY A 153 1.77 24.74 -9.68
N GLY A 154 2.91 25.03 -10.30
CA GLY A 154 3.12 24.82 -11.73
C GLY A 154 3.16 23.34 -12.12
N LEU A 155 3.75 22.49 -11.27
CA LEU A 155 3.79 21.04 -11.48
C LEU A 155 2.39 20.41 -11.47
N THR A 156 1.57 20.75 -10.48
CA THR A 156 0.20 20.21 -10.34
C THR A 156 -0.74 20.71 -11.44
N GLU A 157 -0.62 21.97 -11.84
CA GLU A 157 -1.33 22.52 -13.00
C GLU A 157 -0.95 21.78 -14.29
N PHE A 158 0.35 21.59 -14.51
CA PHE A 158 0.83 20.87 -15.69
C PHE A 158 0.36 19.42 -15.72
N MET A 159 0.45 18.69 -14.61
CA MET A 159 0.04 17.28 -14.55
C MET A 159 -1.46 17.05 -14.71
N SER A 160 -2.27 18.09 -14.49
CA SER A 160 -3.73 18.06 -14.72
C SER A 160 -4.16 18.66 -16.07
N SER A 161 -3.22 19.18 -16.87
CA SER A 161 -3.53 19.87 -18.12
C SER A 161 -3.97 18.94 -19.26
N GLY A 162 -3.75 17.64 -19.14
CA GLY A 162 -4.04 16.67 -20.21
C GLY A 162 -3.94 15.21 -19.76
N PRO A 163 -4.13 14.26 -20.68
CA PRO A 163 -3.99 12.84 -20.38
C PRO A 163 -2.54 12.48 -20.04
N ILE A 164 -2.38 11.52 -19.14
CA ILE A 164 -1.12 10.85 -18.82
C ILE A 164 -1.27 9.36 -19.07
N MET A 165 -0.14 8.66 -19.17
CA MET A 165 -0.11 7.20 -19.10
C MET A 165 0.68 6.80 -17.87
N ALA A 166 0.07 6.02 -16.99
CA ALA A 166 0.73 5.38 -15.86
C ALA A 166 1.06 3.94 -16.22
N LEU A 167 2.24 3.46 -15.82
CA LEU A 167 2.69 2.10 -16.03
C LEU A 167 3.35 1.56 -14.78
N VAL A 168 3.15 0.26 -14.52
CA VAL A 168 3.99 -0.51 -13.60
C VAL A 168 4.94 -1.34 -14.43
N LEU A 169 6.22 -0.99 -14.36
CA LEU A 169 7.28 -1.69 -15.07
C LEU A 169 7.97 -2.69 -14.15
N GLN A 170 8.29 -3.87 -14.66
CA GLN A 170 8.99 -4.93 -13.93
C GLN A 170 10.25 -5.36 -14.65
N LYS A 171 11.34 -5.47 -13.90
CA LYS A 171 12.67 -5.94 -14.34
C LYS A 171 13.59 -6.07 -13.12
N PRO A 172 14.67 -6.86 -13.17
CA PRO A 172 15.77 -6.68 -12.22
C PRO A 172 16.24 -5.22 -12.17
N SER A 173 16.31 -4.67 -10.95
CA SER A 173 16.63 -3.26 -10.66
C SER A 173 15.81 -2.24 -11.46
N ALA A 174 14.52 -2.52 -11.68
CA ALA A 174 13.61 -1.69 -12.47
C ALA A 174 13.65 -0.21 -12.10
N ILE A 175 13.75 0.15 -10.81
CA ILE A 175 13.76 1.55 -10.36
C ILE A 175 14.99 2.26 -10.90
N LYS A 176 16.18 1.70 -10.65
CA LYS A 176 17.44 2.30 -11.09
C LYS A 176 17.56 2.29 -12.61
N SER A 177 17.16 1.20 -13.27
CA SER A 177 17.14 1.11 -14.73
C SER A 177 16.20 2.13 -15.36
N TRP A 178 15.00 2.33 -14.80
CA TRP A 178 14.06 3.31 -15.33
C TRP A 178 14.57 4.74 -15.16
N ARG A 179 15.11 5.07 -13.98
CA ARG A 179 15.74 6.37 -13.71
C ARG A 179 16.91 6.68 -14.64
N THR A 180 17.74 5.67 -14.91
CA THR A 180 18.87 5.79 -15.84
C THR A 180 18.38 6.03 -17.26
N LEU A 181 17.36 5.28 -17.71
CA LEU A 181 16.77 5.41 -19.04
C LEU A 181 16.11 6.79 -19.27
N ILE A 182 15.34 7.30 -18.30
CA ILE A 182 14.73 8.62 -18.42
C ILE A 182 15.76 9.75 -18.32
N GLY A 183 16.85 9.56 -17.57
CA GLY A 183 17.96 10.50 -17.46
C GLY A 183 17.69 11.71 -16.55
N PRO A 184 18.56 12.74 -16.58
CA PRO A 184 18.51 13.87 -15.66
C PRO A 184 17.17 14.61 -15.63
N THR A 185 16.72 15.03 -14.45
CA THR A 185 15.39 15.65 -14.24
C THR A 185 15.14 16.90 -15.09
N ASN A 186 16.18 17.70 -15.33
CA ASN A 186 16.09 18.87 -16.20
C ASN A 186 16.46 18.48 -17.64
N SER A 187 15.51 18.60 -18.57
CA SER A 187 15.69 18.21 -19.97
C SER A 187 16.79 18.97 -20.72
N ILE A 188 17.13 20.20 -20.31
CA ILE A 188 18.25 20.94 -20.88
C ILE A 188 19.56 20.24 -20.51
N LYS A 189 19.75 19.94 -19.21
CA LYS A 189 20.90 19.17 -18.73
C LYS A 189 20.91 17.75 -19.29
N ALA A 190 19.74 17.14 -19.47
CA ALA A 190 19.64 15.83 -20.09
C ALA A 190 20.18 15.84 -21.53
N ARG A 191 19.86 16.87 -22.33
CA ARG A 191 20.41 17.01 -23.69
C ARG A 191 21.94 17.17 -23.71
N GLU A 192 22.51 17.83 -22.70
CA GLU A 192 23.95 18.02 -22.59
C GLU A 192 24.68 16.76 -22.11
N LEU A 193 24.20 16.15 -21.02
CA LEU A 193 24.90 15.07 -20.32
C LEU A 193 24.56 13.69 -20.87
N LYS A 194 23.29 13.47 -21.27
CA LYS A 194 22.75 12.18 -21.71
C LYS A 194 21.79 12.40 -22.89
N PRO A 195 22.28 12.80 -24.08
CA PRO A 195 21.46 13.17 -25.23
C PRO A 195 20.53 12.04 -25.72
N GLN A 196 20.87 10.79 -25.40
CA GLN A 196 20.05 9.62 -25.72
C GLN A 196 18.98 9.31 -24.67
N SER A 197 18.93 10.00 -23.53
CA SER A 197 17.91 9.76 -22.50
C SER A 197 16.50 10.15 -22.98
N LEU A 198 15.47 9.59 -22.36
CA LEU A 198 14.09 9.92 -22.74
C LEU A 198 13.75 11.40 -22.46
N ARG A 199 14.26 11.97 -21.35
CA ARG A 199 14.04 13.39 -21.02
C ARG A 199 14.75 14.34 -21.99
N ALA A 200 15.85 13.93 -22.61
CA ALA A 200 16.51 14.71 -23.67
C ALA A 200 15.67 14.73 -24.96
N ARG A 201 15.06 13.59 -25.30
CA ARG A 201 14.27 13.39 -26.52
C ARG A 201 12.87 14.01 -26.47
N TRP A 202 12.13 13.82 -25.37
CA TRP A 202 10.72 14.25 -25.25
C TRP A 202 10.48 15.38 -24.25
N GLY A 203 11.46 15.70 -23.42
CA GLY A 203 11.31 16.72 -22.39
C GLY A 203 11.70 18.13 -22.85
N ILE A 204 11.05 19.12 -22.26
CA ILE A 204 11.18 20.53 -22.64
C ILE A 204 12.10 21.25 -21.64
N ASP A 205 11.73 21.20 -20.35
CA ASP A 205 12.38 21.93 -19.25
C ASP A 205 12.40 21.10 -17.95
N GLY A 206 12.60 21.73 -16.79
CA GLY A 206 12.63 21.05 -15.48
C GLY A 206 11.28 20.49 -15.00
N THR A 207 10.16 21.08 -15.40
CA THR A 207 8.80 20.66 -14.99
C THR A 207 8.15 19.79 -16.06
N LYS A 208 8.22 20.23 -17.33
CA LYS A 208 7.73 19.51 -18.52
C LYS A 208 8.79 18.56 -19.06
N ASN A 209 9.33 17.74 -18.18
CA ASN A 209 10.39 16.79 -18.51
C ASN A 209 9.87 15.46 -19.07
N ALA A 210 8.63 15.37 -19.53
CA ALA A 210 8.03 14.16 -20.13
C ALA A 210 7.81 12.93 -19.21
N PHE A 211 8.63 12.70 -18.18
CA PHE A 211 8.61 11.45 -17.43
C PHE A 211 8.70 11.61 -15.92
N HIS A 212 8.00 10.73 -15.21
CA HIS A 212 8.18 10.45 -13.77
C HIS A 212 8.71 9.03 -13.58
N GLY A 213 9.52 8.83 -12.55
CA GLY A 213 9.97 7.52 -12.11
C GLY A 213 10.24 7.57 -10.62
N SER A 214 9.83 6.51 -9.91
CA SER A 214 10.05 6.35 -8.48
C SER A 214 11.55 6.42 -8.14
N ASP A 215 11.89 6.84 -6.93
CA ASP A 215 13.28 7.04 -6.51
C ASP A 215 13.85 5.95 -5.61
N SER A 216 12.97 5.10 -5.06
CA SER A 216 13.22 4.12 -4.03
C SER A 216 12.14 3.02 -4.04
N PHE A 217 12.42 1.86 -3.46
CA PHE A 217 11.43 0.77 -3.35
C PHE A 217 10.16 1.24 -2.62
N ALA A 218 10.32 1.96 -1.50
CA ALA A 218 9.19 2.50 -0.73
C ALA A 218 8.33 3.49 -1.53
N SER A 219 8.96 4.43 -2.26
CA SER A 219 8.20 5.33 -3.15
C SER A 219 7.51 4.56 -4.26
N SER A 220 8.18 3.57 -4.86
CA SER A 220 7.59 2.74 -5.92
C SER A 220 6.33 2.00 -5.46
N CYS A 221 6.34 1.40 -4.26
CA CYS A 221 5.16 0.77 -3.69
C CYS A 221 4.02 1.77 -3.49
N ARG A 222 4.27 2.88 -2.79
CA ARG A 222 3.29 3.94 -2.52
C ARG A 222 2.71 4.52 -3.81
N GLU A 223 3.57 4.83 -4.77
CA GLU A 223 3.19 5.41 -6.06
C GLU A 223 2.42 4.41 -6.94
N THR A 224 2.80 3.13 -6.92
CA THR A 224 2.07 2.07 -7.61
C THR A 224 0.67 1.90 -7.01
N ASP A 225 0.55 1.84 -5.68
CA ASP A 225 -0.74 1.71 -4.99
C ASP A 225 -1.65 2.92 -5.25
N PHE A 226 -1.07 4.12 -5.41
CA PHE A 226 -1.81 5.34 -5.74
C PHE A 226 -2.51 5.29 -7.11
N PHE A 227 -1.84 4.73 -8.13
CA PHE A 227 -2.41 4.62 -9.48
C PHE A 227 -3.16 3.30 -9.70
N PHE A 228 -2.72 2.22 -9.07
CA PHE A 228 -3.20 0.85 -9.28
C PHE A 228 -3.50 0.12 -7.96
N PRO A 229 -4.45 0.61 -7.13
CA PRO A 229 -4.75 0.00 -5.83
C PRO A 229 -5.32 -1.42 -5.93
N SER A 230 -5.78 -1.83 -7.13
CA SER A 230 -6.28 -3.18 -7.43
C SER A 230 -5.26 -4.04 -8.18
N LEU A 231 -3.96 -3.70 -8.11
CA LEU A 231 -2.91 -4.49 -8.74
C LEU A 231 -2.81 -5.88 -8.10
N ASN A 232 -3.39 -6.88 -8.76
CA ASN A 232 -3.32 -8.29 -8.36
C ASN A 232 -2.03 -8.94 -8.87
N ALA A 233 -0.88 -8.46 -8.41
CA ALA A 233 0.43 -9.04 -8.74
C ALA A 233 1.15 -9.48 -7.45
N PRO A 234 1.92 -10.60 -7.47
CA PRO A 234 2.67 -11.06 -6.30
C PRO A 234 3.58 -9.96 -5.76
N ARG A 235 3.65 -9.77 -4.44
CA ARG A 235 4.61 -8.83 -3.84
C ARG A 235 6.02 -9.34 -4.10
N LEU A 236 6.88 -8.44 -4.55
CA LEU A 236 8.31 -8.71 -4.71
C LEU A 236 9.00 -8.25 -3.42
N ASN A 237 10.00 -8.99 -2.97
CA ASN A 237 10.80 -8.61 -1.81
C ASN A 237 11.67 -7.40 -2.17
N ASP A 238 12.07 -6.64 -1.16
CA ASP A 238 13.07 -5.59 -1.33
C ASP A 238 14.37 -6.23 -1.88
N PRO A 239 14.94 -5.73 -2.99
CA PRO A 239 16.23 -6.21 -3.51
C PRO A 239 17.36 -6.22 -2.46
N GLU A 240 17.34 -5.29 -1.49
CA GLU A 240 18.31 -5.27 -0.39
C GLU A 240 18.10 -6.41 0.61
N GLU A 241 16.85 -6.78 0.90
CA GLU A 241 16.53 -7.96 1.72
C GLU A 241 16.95 -9.26 1.01
N TYR A 242 16.70 -9.34 -0.30
CA TYR A 242 17.13 -10.46 -1.13
C TYR A 242 18.66 -10.65 -1.09
N ALA A 243 19.43 -9.56 -1.23
CA ALA A 243 20.89 -9.62 -1.17
C ALA A 243 21.44 -10.03 0.21
N LYS A 244 20.73 -9.71 1.30
CA LYS A 244 21.10 -10.06 2.68
C LYS A 244 20.74 -11.50 3.05
N ALA A 245 19.72 -12.09 2.42
CA ALA A 245 19.26 -13.45 2.69
C ALA A 245 20.33 -14.52 2.40
N SER A 246 21.36 -14.21 1.63
CA SER A 246 22.39 -15.19 1.22
C SER A 246 23.46 -15.50 2.29
N LEU A 247 23.42 -14.89 3.48
CA LEU A 247 24.47 -15.04 4.50
C LEU A 247 24.06 -15.66 5.84
N ASN A 248 22.77 -15.84 6.13
CA ASN A 248 22.34 -16.49 7.37
C ASN A 248 20.99 -17.18 7.18
N SER A 249 21.02 -18.47 6.86
CA SER A 249 20.38 -19.51 7.67
C SER A 249 20.28 -20.81 6.87
N LEU A 250 20.55 -21.92 7.56
CA LEU A 250 19.81 -23.14 7.31
C LEU A 250 18.35 -22.86 7.69
N ASP A 251 17.62 -22.12 6.86
CA ASP A 251 16.18 -22.05 6.99
C ASP A 251 15.64 -23.45 6.71
N VAL A 252 14.85 -23.97 7.66
CA VAL A 252 14.07 -25.19 7.46
C VAL A 252 13.25 -24.96 6.20
N SER A 253 13.67 -25.59 5.11
CA SER A 253 13.12 -25.30 3.79
C SER A 253 11.63 -25.65 3.79
N LEU A 254 10.85 -25.01 2.92
CA LEU A 254 9.45 -25.41 2.69
C LEU A 254 9.34 -26.94 2.49
N ASN A 255 10.36 -27.55 1.87
CA ASN A 255 10.47 -28.99 1.70
C ASN A 255 10.58 -29.76 3.03
N ASP A 256 11.29 -29.26 4.03
CA ASP A 256 11.42 -29.91 5.34
C ASP A 256 10.10 -29.87 6.13
N VAL A 257 9.37 -28.76 6.07
CA VAL A 257 8.06 -28.61 6.73
C VAL A 257 7.01 -29.46 6.03
N LEU A 258 7.00 -29.46 4.69
CA LEU A 258 6.14 -30.33 3.89
C LEU A 258 6.41 -31.81 4.13
N GLN A 259 7.68 -32.22 4.19
CA GLN A 259 8.04 -33.61 4.44
C GLN A 259 7.57 -34.08 5.82
N LYS A 260 7.72 -33.25 6.86
CA LYS A 260 7.22 -33.55 8.20
C LYS A 260 5.68 -33.60 8.24
N GLY A 261 5.00 -32.66 7.56
CA GLY A 261 3.54 -32.62 7.48
C GLY A 261 2.95 -33.82 6.76
N LEU A 262 3.52 -34.19 5.61
CA LEU A 262 3.13 -35.39 4.86
C LEU A 262 3.38 -36.67 5.65
N THR A 263 4.49 -36.75 6.39
CA THR A 263 4.78 -37.91 7.25
C THR A 263 3.74 -38.05 8.37
N LYS A 264 3.28 -36.93 8.95
CA LYS A 264 2.24 -36.94 9.99
C LYS A 264 0.84 -37.22 9.41
N LEU A 265 0.54 -36.70 8.22
CA LEU A 265 -0.70 -36.99 7.47
C LEU A 265 -0.83 -38.49 7.20
N CYS A 266 0.24 -39.14 6.72
CA CYS A 266 0.27 -40.59 6.47
C CYS A 266 0.03 -41.43 7.74
N ARG A 267 0.35 -40.90 8.93
CA ARG A 267 0.05 -41.54 10.22
C ARG A 267 -1.39 -41.30 10.67
N ALA A 268 -1.93 -40.11 10.42
CA ALA A 268 -3.29 -39.73 10.80
C ALA A 268 -4.37 -40.35 9.89
N LYS A 269 -4.02 -40.65 8.62
CA LYS A 269 -4.89 -41.28 7.61
C LYS A 269 -6.31 -40.68 7.45
N PRO A 270 -6.48 -39.35 7.40
CA PRO A 270 -7.76 -38.75 6.98
C PRO A 270 -8.07 -39.11 5.52
N VAL A 271 -9.36 -39.11 5.14
CA VAL A 271 -9.83 -39.64 3.84
C VAL A 271 -10.36 -38.49 2.97
N GLY A 272 -10.04 -38.51 1.68
CA GLY A 272 -10.58 -37.55 0.72
C GLY A 272 -10.12 -36.11 0.98
N LEU A 273 -11.04 -35.16 0.90
CA LEU A 273 -10.74 -33.73 1.06
C LEU A 273 -10.26 -33.37 2.47
N ASP A 274 -10.62 -34.15 3.48
CA ASP A 274 -10.18 -33.96 4.87
C ASP A 274 -8.66 -34.11 5.01
N ALA A 275 -8.02 -34.88 4.13
CA ALA A 275 -6.56 -35.00 4.12
C ALA A 275 -5.87 -33.70 3.71
N ILE A 276 -6.48 -32.96 2.78
CA ILE A 276 -5.97 -31.67 2.32
C ILE A 276 -6.18 -30.61 3.40
N GLU A 277 -7.37 -30.57 4.01
CA GLU A 277 -7.67 -29.64 5.09
C GLU A 277 -6.79 -29.89 6.32
N TRP A 278 -6.59 -31.17 6.68
CA TRP A 278 -5.73 -31.57 7.78
C TRP A 278 -4.27 -31.14 7.54
N LEU A 279 -3.73 -31.40 6.34
CA LEU A 279 -2.36 -31.00 6.01
C LEU A 279 -2.22 -29.48 6.01
N GLY A 280 -3.20 -28.76 5.47
CA GLY A 280 -3.24 -27.30 5.46
C GLY A 280 -3.18 -26.71 6.87
N ARG A 281 -4.04 -27.19 7.79
CA ARG A 281 -4.01 -26.76 9.20
C ARG A 281 -2.67 -27.07 9.86
N TRP A 282 -2.15 -28.29 9.66
CA TRP A 282 -0.89 -28.70 10.24
C TRP A 282 0.28 -27.82 9.80
N LEU A 283 0.35 -27.46 8.51
CA LEU A 283 1.40 -26.59 7.96
C LEU A 283 1.32 -25.17 8.52
N ILE A 284 0.11 -24.64 8.72
CA ILE A 284 -0.10 -23.30 9.31
C ILE A 284 0.34 -23.27 10.78
N GLU A 285 0.03 -24.32 11.55
CA GLU A 285 0.38 -24.44 12.96
C GLU A 285 1.89 -24.66 13.17
N ASN A 286 2.55 -25.33 12.23
CA ASN A 286 3.96 -25.70 12.32
C ASN A 286 4.85 -24.89 11.37
N ASN A 287 4.39 -23.69 10.97
CA ASN A 287 5.16 -22.79 10.11
C ASN A 287 6.30 -22.15 10.91
N PRO A 288 7.58 -22.45 10.57
CA PRO A 288 8.74 -21.89 11.28
C PRO A 288 8.88 -20.36 11.14
N ALA A 289 8.20 -19.73 10.18
CA ALA A 289 8.18 -18.28 10.00
C ALA A 289 7.18 -17.54 10.91
N ARG A 290 6.54 -18.23 11.88
CA ARG A 290 5.57 -17.62 12.81
C ARG A 290 6.12 -17.69 14.25
N PRO A 291 6.43 -16.54 14.91
CA PRO A 291 6.88 -16.55 16.30
C PRO A 291 5.70 -16.90 17.24
N SER A 292 5.92 -17.81 18.20
CA SER A 292 4.98 -18.06 19.30
C SER A 292 5.48 -17.36 20.57
N VAL A 293 4.57 -16.66 21.26
CA VAL A 293 4.84 -16.07 22.57
C VAL A 293 3.75 -16.57 23.50
N GLU A 294 4.13 -17.40 24.46
CA GLU A 294 3.30 -17.65 25.64
C GLU A 294 3.51 -16.50 26.62
N GLN A 295 2.43 -15.96 27.17
CA GLN A 295 2.52 -15.00 28.27
C GLN A 295 1.46 -15.24 29.34
N PRO A 296 1.79 -14.86 30.60
CA PRO A 296 1.20 -15.39 31.82
C PRO A 296 -0.12 -14.71 32.20
N ALA A 297 -0.74 -15.25 33.25
CA ALA A 297 -2.11 -14.96 33.70
C ALA A 297 -2.36 -13.48 34.09
N PRO A 298 -3.60 -12.99 33.94
CA PRO A 298 -3.92 -11.57 33.94
C PRO A 298 -4.13 -11.01 35.35
N ALA A 299 -3.68 -9.78 35.58
CA ALA A 299 -4.15 -8.92 36.64
C ALA A 299 -5.10 -7.87 36.04
N GLU A 300 -6.31 -7.77 36.60
CA GLU A 300 -7.25 -6.67 36.35
C GLU A 300 -6.67 -5.36 36.88
N ILE A 301 -6.95 -4.22 36.23
CA ILE A 301 -7.31 -2.94 36.87
C ILE A 301 -7.75 -1.89 35.82
N THR A 302 -8.66 -1.05 36.31
CA THR A 302 -9.51 0.02 35.80
C THR A 302 -8.83 1.30 35.29
N ALA A 303 -9.64 2.09 34.57
CA ALA A 303 -9.34 3.38 33.96
C ALA A 303 -8.66 4.42 34.86
N THR A 304 -7.61 5.06 34.33
CA THR A 304 -7.15 6.39 34.77
C THR A 304 -6.39 7.13 33.66
N GLU A 305 -6.74 8.41 33.54
CA GLU A 305 -6.01 9.61 33.07
C GLU A 305 -4.87 9.50 32.03
N ILE A 306 -5.06 10.26 30.94
CA ILE A 306 -4.07 10.50 29.89
C ILE A 306 -3.00 11.48 30.42
N VAL A 307 -1.78 10.97 30.59
CA VAL A 307 -0.57 11.80 30.72
C VAL A 307 0.06 11.91 29.33
N VAL A 308 0.41 13.13 28.93
CA VAL A 308 1.21 13.41 27.73
C VAL A 308 2.68 13.36 28.17
N GLU A 309 3.43 12.38 27.67
CA GLU A 309 4.90 12.42 27.69
C GLU A 309 5.41 12.43 26.25
N GLU A 310 6.28 13.40 25.96
CA GLU A 310 7.13 13.45 24.78
C GLU A 310 8.42 12.64 25.04
N ASP A 311 8.94 12.07 23.96
CA ASP A 311 10.23 11.38 23.77
C ASP A 311 10.35 9.91 24.24
N GLY A 312 10.49 9.02 23.24
CA GLY A 312 10.90 7.63 23.43
C GLY A 312 10.79 6.81 22.13
N GLU A 313 11.96 6.39 21.65
CA GLU A 313 12.33 5.40 20.63
C GLU A 313 11.25 4.53 19.91
N GLU A 314 11.50 4.34 18.61
CA GLU A 314 10.79 3.46 17.67
C GLU A 314 10.66 2.02 18.18
N ASP A 315 9.48 1.65 18.68
CA ASP A 315 9.09 0.25 18.94
C ASP A 315 7.77 -0.09 18.19
N ASP A 316 7.92 -0.84 17.10
CA ASP A 316 7.01 -1.88 16.57
C ASP A 316 5.47 -1.63 16.62
N VAL A 317 4.98 -0.53 16.05
CA VAL A 317 3.54 -0.23 16.05
C VAL A 317 2.82 -0.88 14.85
N ARG A 318 2.13 -2.00 15.11
CA ARG A 318 1.09 -2.55 14.23
C ARG A 318 0.05 -1.46 13.91
N THR A 319 -0.15 -1.16 12.63
CA THR A 319 -1.20 -0.22 12.17
C THR A 319 -2.57 -0.62 12.70
N LEU A 320 -3.48 0.34 12.92
CA LEU A 320 -4.83 0.04 13.43
C LEU A 320 -5.59 -0.93 12.53
N ALA A 321 -5.42 -0.85 11.21
CA ALA A 321 -5.93 -1.85 10.27
C ALA A 321 -5.42 -3.27 10.57
N ALA A 322 -4.13 -3.42 10.89
CA ALA A 322 -3.58 -4.70 11.32
C ALA A 322 -4.18 -5.15 12.66
N ARG A 323 -4.38 -4.23 13.61
CA ARG A 323 -5.03 -4.51 14.90
C ARG A 323 -6.48 -4.98 14.73
N VAL A 324 -7.29 -4.27 13.93
CA VAL A 324 -8.66 -4.67 13.58
C VAL A 324 -8.67 -6.04 12.92
N LYS A 325 -7.81 -6.28 11.93
CA LYS A 325 -7.71 -7.57 11.24
C LYS A 325 -7.28 -8.71 12.19
N CYS A 326 -6.31 -8.48 13.07
CA CYS A 326 -5.85 -9.46 14.06
C CYS A 326 -6.92 -9.78 15.11
N SER A 327 -7.71 -8.78 15.53
CA SER A 327 -8.82 -8.94 16.46
C SER A 327 -10.04 -9.63 15.82
N LYS A 328 -10.06 -9.77 14.48
CA LYS A 328 -11.19 -10.23 13.66
C LYS A 328 -12.48 -9.43 13.86
N VAL A 329 -12.39 -8.26 14.47
CA VAL A 329 -13.53 -7.35 14.62
C VAL A 329 -13.95 -6.87 13.24
N ARG A 330 -15.25 -6.98 12.95
CA ARG A 330 -15.86 -6.46 11.72
C ARG A 330 -16.44 -5.08 11.98
N ILE A 331 -16.37 -4.21 10.99
CA ILE A 331 -16.98 -2.87 11.10
C ILE A 331 -18.22 -2.80 10.20
N ILE A 332 -19.32 -2.34 10.78
CA ILE A 332 -20.58 -2.06 10.09
C ILE A 332 -20.76 -0.55 10.09
N ALA A 333 -20.81 0.06 8.91
CA ALA A 333 -21.03 1.49 8.76
C ALA A 333 -22.47 1.77 8.35
N VAL A 334 -23.09 2.79 8.95
CA VAL A 334 -24.49 3.16 8.72
C VAL A 334 -24.59 4.63 8.33
N LEU A 335 -25.29 4.89 7.23
CA LEU A 335 -25.52 6.23 6.74
C LEU A 335 -26.98 6.41 6.28
N GLY A 336 -27.53 7.59 6.56
CA GLY A 336 -28.88 7.97 6.15
C GLY A 336 -29.09 9.47 6.28
N PRO A 337 -30.13 10.02 5.63
CA PRO A 337 -30.48 11.43 5.78
C PRO A 337 -30.95 11.72 7.20
N GLU A 338 -30.87 12.99 7.61
CA GLU A 338 -31.49 13.43 8.87
C GLU A 338 -33.00 13.11 8.85
N GLY A 339 -33.55 12.63 9.97
CA GLY A 339 -34.94 12.14 10.03
C GLY A 339 -35.12 10.64 9.73
N SER A 340 -34.11 9.94 9.20
CA SER A 340 -34.17 8.49 8.92
C SER A 340 -33.94 7.58 10.14
N ARG A 341 -33.93 8.16 11.34
CA ARG A 341 -33.81 7.47 12.65
C ARG A 341 -32.57 6.58 12.81
N VAL A 342 -31.53 6.77 11.99
CA VAL A 342 -30.26 6.02 12.06
C VAL A 342 -29.74 5.90 13.49
N GLU A 343 -29.70 6.98 14.26
CA GLU A 343 -29.19 6.96 15.63
C GLU A 343 -30.05 6.11 16.57
N GLU A 344 -31.38 6.20 16.48
CA GLU A 344 -32.29 5.41 17.32
C GLU A 344 -32.24 3.93 16.93
N THR A 345 -32.26 3.60 15.63
CA THR A 345 -32.18 2.22 15.15
C THR A 345 -30.85 1.57 15.51
N THR A 346 -29.72 2.26 15.30
CA THR A 346 -28.39 1.74 15.64
C THR A 346 -28.22 1.56 17.15
N LYS A 347 -28.80 2.44 17.97
CA LYS A 347 -28.82 2.30 19.43
C LYS A 347 -29.62 1.08 19.89
N GLN A 348 -30.78 0.82 19.28
CA GLN A 348 -31.57 -0.38 19.57
C GLN A 348 -30.86 -1.66 19.12
N LEU A 349 -30.25 -1.66 17.93
CA LEU A 349 -29.45 -2.78 17.41
C LEU A 349 -28.28 -3.11 18.35
N ALA A 350 -27.54 -2.10 18.80
CA ALA A 350 -26.46 -2.24 19.76
C ALA A 350 -26.90 -2.91 21.06
N ARG A 351 -28.03 -2.47 21.62
CA ARG A 351 -28.60 -3.03 22.85
C ARG A 351 -29.11 -4.47 22.68
N LYS A 352 -29.80 -4.76 21.57
CA LYS A 352 -30.42 -6.08 21.34
C LYS A 352 -29.37 -7.16 21.07
N HIS A 353 -28.29 -6.83 20.35
CA HIS A 353 -27.26 -7.80 19.92
C HIS A 353 -25.95 -7.68 20.70
N GLY A 354 -25.84 -6.77 21.68
CA GLY A 354 -24.64 -6.61 22.50
C GLY A 354 -23.41 -6.13 21.70
N VAL A 355 -23.63 -5.43 20.59
CA VAL A 355 -22.58 -4.90 19.71
C VAL A 355 -22.17 -3.48 20.14
N GLU A 356 -20.90 -3.16 19.94
CA GLU A 356 -20.40 -1.83 20.26
C GLU A 356 -20.93 -0.81 19.25
N ARG A 357 -21.39 0.35 19.73
CA ARG A 357 -21.85 1.45 18.86
C ARG A 357 -20.99 2.68 19.10
N ILE A 358 -20.32 3.13 18.04
CA ILE A 358 -19.68 4.43 17.99
C ILE A 358 -20.61 5.37 17.21
N SER A 359 -21.19 6.34 17.90
CA SER A 359 -22.00 7.40 17.29
C SER A 359 -21.13 8.58 16.91
N ILE A 360 -21.04 8.88 15.61
CA ILE A 360 -20.26 10.02 15.16
C ILE A 360 -20.81 11.33 15.73
N PRO A 361 -22.13 11.60 15.74
CA PRO A 361 -22.66 12.79 16.37
C PRO A 361 -22.28 12.91 17.86
N GLU A 362 -22.41 11.83 18.64
CA GLU A 362 -22.06 11.82 20.07
C GLU A 362 -20.55 12.01 20.28
N MET A 363 -19.71 11.33 19.48
CA MET A 363 -18.25 11.43 19.50
C MET A 363 -17.77 12.84 19.18
N LEU A 364 -18.33 13.47 18.13
CA LEU A 364 -17.99 14.84 17.76
C LEU A 364 -18.45 15.84 18.82
N GLN A 365 -19.64 15.67 19.40
CA GLN A 365 -20.09 16.53 20.49
C GLN A 365 -19.21 16.40 21.74
N GLY A 366 -18.75 15.19 22.06
CA GLY A 366 -17.79 14.93 23.12
C GLY A 366 -16.46 15.63 22.83
N ALA A 367 -15.90 15.41 21.64
CA ALA A 367 -14.63 16.00 21.20
C ALA A 367 -14.65 17.54 21.19
N ALA A 368 -15.77 18.15 20.77
CA ALA A 368 -15.94 19.61 20.76
C ALA A 368 -15.96 20.24 22.16
N LYS A 369 -16.22 19.44 23.21
CA LYS A 369 -16.23 19.87 24.62
C LYS A 369 -14.92 19.57 25.35
N THR A 370 -13.94 18.96 24.67
CA THR A 370 -12.64 18.64 25.29
C THR A 370 -11.78 19.88 25.50
N ALA A 371 -10.89 19.82 26.49
CA ALA A 371 -9.92 20.89 26.77
C ALA A 371 -8.82 21.00 25.68
N ALA A 372 -8.65 19.99 24.84
CA ALA A 372 -7.66 19.95 23.77
C ALA A 372 -8.07 20.86 22.60
N LYS A 373 -7.62 22.12 22.64
CA LYS A 373 -7.96 23.16 21.65
C LYS A 373 -7.68 22.78 20.20
N GLN A 374 -6.62 22.00 19.95
CA GLN A 374 -6.26 21.51 18.62
C GLN A 374 -7.35 20.62 17.99
N VAL A 375 -8.19 19.98 18.82
CA VAL A 375 -9.33 19.14 18.39
C VAL A 375 -10.63 19.93 18.47
N SER A 376 -10.86 20.66 19.57
CA SER A 376 -12.15 21.31 19.83
C SER A 376 -12.39 22.55 18.97
N GLU A 377 -11.38 23.37 18.68
CA GLU A 377 -11.56 24.61 17.90
C GLU A 377 -11.90 24.33 16.41
N PRO A 378 -11.14 23.50 15.66
CA PRO A 378 -11.46 23.23 14.25
C PRO A 378 -12.82 22.53 14.10
N LEU A 379 -13.17 21.68 15.07
CA LEU A 379 -14.44 20.98 15.07
C LEU A 379 -15.61 21.92 15.37
N ALA A 380 -15.49 22.80 16.36
CA ALA A 380 -16.50 23.80 16.66
C ALA A 380 -16.75 24.74 15.47
N GLU A 381 -15.68 25.16 14.78
CA GLU A 381 -15.78 25.98 13.57
C GLU A 381 -16.53 25.25 12.45
N ALA A 382 -16.15 24.00 12.15
CA ALA A 382 -16.80 23.19 11.13
C ALA A 382 -18.29 22.97 11.43
N LEU A 383 -18.62 22.62 12.67
CA LEU A 383 -19.99 22.38 13.11
C LEU A 383 -20.85 23.65 13.08
N ALA A 384 -20.31 24.80 13.51
CA ALA A 384 -21.00 26.09 13.44
C ALA A 384 -21.28 26.52 11.99
N ALA A 385 -20.34 26.24 11.09
CA ALA A 385 -20.50 26.46 9.65
C ALA A 385 -21.45 25.45 8.97
N GLY A 386 -21.89 24.40 9.66
CA GLY A 386 -22.70 23.32 9.10
C GLY A 386 -21.91 22.37 8.19
N ARG A 387 -20.57 22.46 8.19
CA ARG A 387 -19.68 21.58 7.41
C ARG A 387 -19.52 20.22 8.10
N SER A 388 -19.12 19.23 7.32
CA SER A 388 -18.67 17.94 7.86
C SER A 388 -17.37 18.15 8.66
N ALA A 389 -17.12 17.30 9.66
CA ALA A 389 -15.86 17.36 10.40
C ALA A 389 -14.67 17.11 9.45
N PRO A 390 -13.53 17.82 9.62
CA PRO A 390 -12.34 17.61 8.80
C PRO A 390 -11.91 16.13 8.79
N THR A 391 -11.54 15.61 7.62
CA THR A 391 -11.26 14.18 7.42
C THR A 391 -10.17 13.64 8.35
N ASP A 392 -9.04 14.36 8.47
CA ASP A 392 -7.93 13.94 9.34
C ASP A 392 -8.35 13.88 10.81
N LEU A 393 -9.18 14.83 11.25
CA LEU A 393 -9.67 14.89 12.62
C LEU A 393 -10.69 13.76 12.89
N MET A 394 -11.58 13.50 11.93
CA MET A 394 -12.50 12.36 12.00
C MET A 394 -11.72 11.04 12.09
N GLN A 395 -10.69 10.87 11.27
CA GLN A 395 -9.85 9.68 11.27
C GLN A 395 -9.10 9.51 12.60
N TYR A 396 -8.55 10.59 13.15
CA TYR A 396 -7.90 10.60 14.46
C TYR A 396 -8.88 10.16 15.57
N LEU A 397 -10.07 10.73 15.62
CA LEU A 397 -11.09 10.39 16.63
C LEU A 397 -11.55 8.94 16.51
N LEU A 398 -11.78 8.46 15.28
CA LEU A 398 -12.14 7.07 15.01
C LEU A 398 -11.02 6.10 15.41
N ASN A 399 -9.76 6.43 15.09
CA ASN A 399 -8.62 5.61 15.47
C ASN A 399 -8.53 5.44 16.99
N ASN A 400 -8.73 6.52 17.73
CA ASN A 400 -8.71 6.50 19.18
C ASN A 400 -9.89 5.70 19.76
N ALA A 401 -11.10 5.90 19.23
CA ALA A 401 -12.31 5.22 19.71
C ALA A 401 -12.24 3.71 19.45
N ILE A 402 -11.87 3.30 18.23
CA ILE A 402 -11.73 1.89 17.85
C ILE A 402 -10.53 1.28 18.58
N GLY A 403 -9.39 1.99 18.66
CA GLY A 403 -8.22 1.56 19.41
C GLY A 403 -8.56 1.25 20.86
N ALA A 404 -9.21 2.19 21.56
CA ALA A 404 -9.64 2.01 22.94
C ALA A 404 -10.61 0.82 23.12
N TYR A 405 -11.52 0.60 22.17
CA TYR A 405 -12.38 -0.59 22.17
C TYR A 405 -11.57 -1.87 22.04
N LEU A 406 -10.63 -1.93 21.09
CA LEU A 406 -9.77 -3.11 20.88
C LEU A 406 -8.86 -3.38 22.08
N ASP A 407 -8.37 -2.34 22.73
CA ASP A 407 -7.51 -2.45 23.91
C ASP A 407 -8.27 -3.00 25.11
N THR A 408 -9.55 -2.62 25.26
CA THR A 408 -10.43 -3.13 26.32
C THR A 408 -11.09 -4.47 25.98
N ASN A 409 -11.18 -4.83 24.69
CA ASN A 409 -11.88 -6.02 24.19
C ASN A 409 -11.03 -6.84 23.19
N PRO A 410 -9.78 -7.23 23.50
CA PRO A 410 -8.83 -7.77 22.52
C PRO A 410 -9.23 -9.14 21.94
N ARG A 411 -10.17 -9.85 22.57
CA ARG A 411 -10.67 -11.17 22.15
C ARG A 411 -12.14 -11.16 21.71
N LYS A 412 -12.79 -10.00 21.72
CA LYS A 412 -14.22 -9.90 21.38
C LYS A 412 -14.34 -9.76 19.87
N GLU A 413 -14.89 -10.79 19.22
CA GLU A 413 -15.11 -10.80 17.77
C GLU A 413 -16.41 -10.07 17.37
N SER A 414 -17.16 -9.51 18.34
CA SER A 414 -18.38 -8.74 18.08
C SER A 414 -18.07 -7.51 17.22
N PRO A 415 -18.90 -7.22 16.21
CA PRO A 415 -18.64 -6.09 15.33
C PRO A 415 -18.83 -4.76 16.03
N ILE A 416 -18.20 -3.74 15.44
CA ILE A 416 -18.38 -2.33 15.80
C ILE A 416 -19.33 -1.69 14.79
N LEU A 417 -20.37 -1.03 15.32
CA LEU A 417 -21.36 -0.31 14.56
C LEU A 417 -21.01 1.20 14.55
N LEU A 418 -20.64 1.72 13.39
CA LEU A 418 -20.41 3.16 13.18
C LEU A 418 -21.70 3.80 12.67
N SER A 419 -22.29 4.70 13.47
CA SER A 419 -23.54 5.39 13.12
C SER A 419 -23.31 6.79 12.55
N SER A 420 -24.02 7.10 11.47
CA SER A 420 -23.90 8.36 10.70
C SER A 420 -22.50 8.58 10.10
N PHE A 421 -21.91 7.51 9.55
CA PHE A 421 -20.57 7.48 8.95
C PHE A 421 -20.51 6.62 7.67
N PRO A 422 -19.69 6.97 6.67
CA PRO A 422 -18.96 8.23 6.46
C PRO A 422 -19.88 9.39 6.04
N GLN A 423 -19.50 10.64 6.34
CA GLN A 423 -20.31 11.81 5.98
C GLN A 423 -20.03 12.32 4.57
N ASN A 424 -18.83 12.06 4.04
CA ASN A 424 -18.41 12.42 2.69
C ASN A 424 -17.41 11.38 2.13
N LEU A 425 -17.08 11.52 0.85
CA LEU A 425 -16.26 10.53 0.14
C LEU A 425 -14.82 10.48 0.66
N ASP A 426 -14.23 11.61 1.04
CA ASP A 426 -12.87 11.65 1.58
C ASP A 426 -12.78 10.87 2.90
N GLN A 427 -13.76 11.04 3.80
CA GLN A 427 -13.85 10.24 5.02
C GLN A 427 -14.00 8.75 4.72
N ALA A 428 -14.76 8.36 3.70
CA ALA A 428 -14.91 6.96 3.31
C ALA A 428 -13.58 6.36 2.85
N LEU A 429 -12.86 7.07 1.97
CA LEU A 429 -11.59 6.60 1.40
C LEU A 429 -10.48 6.56 2.45
N THR A 430 -10.35 7.59 3.28
CA THR A 430 -9.36 7.63 4.37
C THR A 430 -9.62 6.52 5.39
N PHE A 431 -10.89 6.27 5.74
CA PHE A 431 -11.25 5.17 6.64
C PHE A 431 -10.82 3.81 6.09
N SER A 432 -11.11 3.54 4.81
CA SER A 432 -10.71 2.29 4.15
C SER A 432 -9.19 2.11 4.10
N ALA A 433 -8.44 3.20 3.93
CA ALA A 433 -6.97 3.16 3.93
C ALA A 433 -6.37 2.93 5.33
N CYS A 434 -6.94 3.56 6.37
CA CYS A 434 -6.36 3.56 7.72
C CYS A 434 -6.85 2.41 8.61
N ILE A 435 -8.12 2.00 8.47
CA ILE A 435 -8.79 1.02 9.32
C ILE A 435 -9.16 -0.23 8.51
N GLY A 436 -9.52 -0.04 7.25
CA GLY A 436 -10.02 -1.10 6.36
C GLY A 436 -11.48 -0.85 5.98
N GLU A 437 -11.88 -1.47 4.89
CA GLU A 437 -13.26 -1.36 4.38
C GLU A 437 -14.29 -1.87 5.40
N PRO A 438 -15.47 -1.21 5.51
CA PRO A 438 -16.56 -1.77 6.29
C PRO A 438 -16.98 -3.12 5.69
N ALA A 439 -17.24 -4.09 6.57
CA ALA A 439 -17.74 -5.41 6.18
C ALA A 439 -19.13 -5.29 5.54
N VAL A 440 -19.97 -4.41 6.09
CA VAL A 440 -21.30 -4.09 5.57
C VAL A 440 -21.53 -2.58 5.62
N PHE A 441 -22.12 -2.03 4.57
CA PHE A 441 -22.57 -0.64 4.53
C PHE A 441 -24.11 -0.59 4.50
N LEU A 442 -24.70 0.02 5.51
CA LEU A 442 -26.15 0.15 5.64
C LEU A 442 -26.59 1.54 5.19
N SER A 443 -27.47 1.59 4.18
CA SER A 443 -28.02 2.84 3.65
C SER A 443 -29.51 2.93 3.94
N PHE A 444 -29.94 3.93 4.69
CA PHE A 444 -31.36 4.20 4.92
C PHE A 444 -31.94 4.98 3.72
N GLU A 445 -32.93 4.38 3.06
CA GLU A 445 -33.66 4.96 1.93
C GLU A 445 -35.16 5.06 2.25
N GLY A 446 -35.80 6.11 1.76
CA GLY A 446 -37.20 6.44 2.01
C GLY A 446 -37.59 7.68 1.22
N GLU A 447 -38.86 8.07 1.28
CA GLU A 447 -39.34 9.26 0.58
C GLU A 447 -38.75 10.52 1.22
N ALA A 448 -38.19 11.40 0.39
CA ALA A 448 -37.47 12.58 0.88
C ALA A 448 -38.36 13.45 1.80
N GLU A 449 -39.63 13.62 1.43
CA GLU A 449 -40.59 14.44 2.20
C GLU A 449 -40.84 13.90 3.62
N GLU A 450 -40.79 12.58 3.81
CA GLU A 450 -41.00 11.94 5.11
C GLU A 450 -39.82 12.22 6.05
N PHE A 451 -38.59 12.06 5.56
CA PHE A 451 -37.38 12.36 6.32
C PHE A 451 -37.27 13.86 6.65
N GLU A 452 -37.60 14.74 5.69
CA GLU A 452 -37.59 16.19 5.93
C GLU A 452 -38.62 16.61 7.00
N SER A 453 -39.82 16.03 6.96
CA SER A 453 -40.86 16.28 7.96
C SER A 453 -40.42 15.82 9.36
N ALA A 454 -39.89 14.59 9.45
CA ALA A 454 -39.39 14.02 10.70
C ALA A 454 -38.23 14.84 11.29
N ALA A 455 -37.25 15.21 10.45
CA ALA A 455 -36.11 16.03 10.86
C ALA A 455 -36.54 17.39 11.41
N ARG A 456 -37.54 18.03 10.79
CA ARG A 456 -38.11 19.30 11.27
C ARG A 456 -38.85 19.15 12.59
N GLU A 457 -39.59 18.07 12.79
CA GLU A 457 -40.30 17.80 14.05
C GLU A 457 -39.31 17.55 15.20
N GLU A 458 -38.26 16.76 14.97
CA GLU A 458 -37.18 16.51 15.92
C GLU A 458 -36.42 17.79 16.27
N ALA A 459 -36.07 18.60 15.27
CA ALA A 459 -35.40 19.88 15.45
C ALA A 459 -36.22 20.86 16.31
N LYS A 460 -37.54 20.91 16.11
CA LYS A 460 -38.46 21.70 16.94
C LYS A 460 -38.46 21.23 18.39
N LYS A 461 -38.51 19.91 18.63
CA LYS A 461 -38.45 19.34 19.99
C LYS A 461 -37.12 19.60 20.68
N ALA A 462 -36.01 19.58 19.93
CA ALA A 462 -34.67 19.78 20.45
C ALA A 462 -34.24 21.25 20.56
N GLY A 463 -35.07 22.21 20.13
CA GLY A 463 -34.73 23.64 20.12
C GLY A 463 -33.58 23.98 19.16
N THR A 464 -33.48 23.27 18.04
CA THR A 464 -32.40 23.46 17.07
C THR A 464 -32.59 24.78 16.31
N PRO A 465 -31.51 25.55 16.02
CA PRO A 465 -31.61 26.81 15.29
C PRO A 465 -32.22 26.66 13.89
N GLU A 466 -33.04 27.65 13.49
CA GLU A 466 -33.72 27.70 12.20
C GLU A 466 -32.74 27.60 11.02
N GLY A 467 -33.10 26.86 9.97
CA GLY A 467 -32.24 26.63 8.79
C GLY A 467 -31.10 25.62 8.98
N THR A 468 -30.93 25.04 10.17
CA THR A 468 -29.90 24.02 10.42
C THR A 468 -30.24 22.69 9.75
N VAL A 469 -31.51 22.28 9.82
CA VAL A 469 -32.01 21.05 9.19
C VAL A 469 -31.87 21.13 7.67
N GLU A 470 -32.27 22.24 7.06
CA GLU A 470 -32.13 22.47 5.62
C GLU A 470 -30.68 22.39 5.14
N ARG A 471 -29.73 22.93 5.94
CA ARG A 471 -28.29 22.83 5.62
C ARG A 471 -27.78 21.40 5.70
N ARG A 472 -28.20 20.62 6.71
CA ARG A 472 -27.79 19.23 6.89
C ARG A 472 -28.37 18.30 5.82
N LEU A 473 -29.63 18.47 5.47
CA LEU A 473 -30.27 17.73 4.37
C LEU A 473 -29.60 18.01 3.03
N ARG A 474 -29.30 19.30 2.75
CA ARG A 474 -28.55 19.68 1.55
C ARG A 474 -27.18 19.02 1.52
N ARG A 475 -26.45 19.08 2.63
CA ARG A 475 -25.14 18.44 2.77
C ARG A 475 -25.21 16.93 2.56
N PHE A 476 -26.22 16.26 3.11
CA PHE A 476 -26.41 14.83 2.86
C PHE A 476 -26.59 14.53 1.36
N LYS A 477 -27.35 15.37 0.65
CA LYS A 477 -27.53 15.23 -0.80
C LYS A 477 -26.24 15.46 -1.59
N GLU A 478 -25.43 16.45 -1.19
CA GLU A 478 -24.19 16.84 -1.89
C GLU A 478 -23.00 15.93 -1.54
N GLU A 479 -22.87 15.51 -0.29
CA GLU A 479 -21.70 14.79 0.23
C GLU A 479 -22.01 13.33 0.62
N GLY A 480 -23.18 13.05 1.20
CA GLY A 480 -23.57 11.72 1.68
C GLY A 480 -24.05 10.78 0.56
N MET A 481 -24.82 11.27 -0.40
CA MET A 481 -25.27 10.48 -1.56
C MET A 481 -24.09 9.91 -2.39
N PRO A 482 -23.01 10.67 -2.66
CA PRO A 482 -21.80 10.12 -3.27
C PRO A 482 -21.17 8.94 -2.49
N VAL A 483 -21.25 8.93 -1.15
CA VAL A 483 -20.75 7.82 -0.32
C VAL A 483 -21.58 6.56 -0.56
N ILE A 484 -22.91 6.69 -0.57
CA ILE A 484 -23.81 5.58 -0.87
C ILE A 484 -23.54 5.06 -2.29
N ALA A 485 -23.39 5.96 -3.27
CA ALA A 485 -23.07 5.58 -4.65
C ALA A 485 -21.71 4.88 -4.78
N HIS A 486 -20.71 5.30 -3.99
CA HIS A 486 -19.41 4.65 -3.92
C HIS A 486 -19.54 3.20 -3.43
N TYR A 487 -20.14 2.98 -2.27
CA TYR A 487 -20.28 1.62 -1.73
C TYR A 487 -21.24 0.74 -2.56
N LYS A 488 -22.24 1.31 -3.23
CA LYS A 488 -23.15 0.57 -4.13
C LYS A 488 -22.39 -0.10 -5.27
N LYS A 489 -21.34 0.54 -5.79
CA LYS A 489 -20.49 -0.03 -6.87
C LYS A 489 -19.77 -1.31 -6.45
N PHE A 490 -19.54 -1.52 -5.17
CA PHE A 490 -18.83 -2.69 -4.63
C PHE A 490 -19.77 -3.79 -4.13
N SER A 491 -21.09 -3.69 -4.40
CA SER A 491 -22.12 -4.64 -3.91
C SER A 491 -22.13 -4.82 -2.38
N LYS A 492 -21.65 -3.82 -1.63
CA LYS A 492 -21.58 -3.84 -0.15
C LYS A 492 -22.74 -3.14 0.54
N VAL A 493 -23.63 -2.53 -0.24
CA VAL A 493 -24.74 -1.71 0.29
C VAL A 493 -25.96 -2.57 0.52
N CYS A 494 -26.39 -2.64 1.78
CA CYS A 494 -27.71 -3.10 2.13
C CYS A 494 -28.62 -1.88 2.30
N THR A 495 -29.56 -1.73 1.39
CA THR A 495 -30.57 -0.68 1.48
C THR A 495 -31.64 -1.06 2.48
N ILE A 496 -31.85 -0.20 3.46
CA ILE A 496 -32.91 -0.29 4.46
C ILE A 496 -34.01 0.67 4.03
N ARG A 497 -35.19 0.13 3.67
CA ARG A 497 -36.37 0.97 3.42
C ARG A 497 -37.02 1.32 4.75
N ASP A 498 -37.09 2.61 5.08
CA ASP A 498 -37.81 3.06 6.27
C ASP A 498 -39.31 2.80 6.10
N ARG A 499 -39.80 1.68 6.64
CA ARG A 499 -41.23 1.36 6.76
C ARG A 499 -41.69 1.39 8.22
N GLY A 500 -40.87 1.94 9.13
CA GLY A 500 -41.15 1.93 10.57
C GLY A 500 -41.02 0.56 11.25
N ASP A 501 -40.57 -0.49 10.55
CA ASP A 501 -40.37 -1.83 11.11
C ASP A 501 -38.88 -2.10 11.37
N ILE A 502 -38.44 -1.78 12.59
CA ILE A 502 -37.08 -2.00 13.06
C ILE A 502 -36.73 -3.50 13.07
N GLU A 503 -37.71 -4.40 13.20
CA GLU A 503 -37.46 -5.84 13.32
C GLU A 503 -37.03 -6.45 11.98
N GLY A 504 -37.65 -6.04 10.87
CA GLY A 504 -37.18 -6.38 9.52
C GLY A 504 -35.81 -5.80 9.17
N VAL A 505 -35.45 -4.63 9.74
CA VAL A 505 -34.09 -4.05 9.60
C VAL A 505 -33.07 -4.92 10.34
N LEU A 506 -33.39 -5.34 11.56
CA LEU A 506 -32.54 -6.20 12.37
C LEU A 506 -32.30 -7.54 11.70
N GLU A 507 -33.33 -8.18 11.13
CA GLU A 507 -33.20 -9.45 10.40
C GLU A 507 -32.33 -9.32 9.15
N ALA A 508 -32.50 -8.26 8.36
CA ALA A 508 -31.70 -8.02 7.15
C ALA A 508 -30.22 -7.76 7.48
N VAL A 509 -29.95 -7.00 8.55
CA VAL A 509 -28.59 -6.73 9.03
C VAL A 509 -27.97 -7.98 9.63
N VAL A 510 -28.71 -8.80 10.39
CA VAL A 510 -28.22 -10.08 10.92
C VAL A 510 -27.90 -11.07 9.81
N ALA A 511 -28.77 -11.17 8.79
CA ALA A 511 -28.57 -12.06 7.65
C ALA A 511 -27.37 -11.68 6.77
N HIS A 512 -27.08 -10.38 6.60
CA HIS A 512 -25.96 -9.90 5.75
C HIS A 512 -24.66 -9.68 6.53
N ALA A 513 -24.77 -9.31 7.80
CA ALA A 513 -23.63 -9.04 8.66
C ALA A 513 -23.28 -10.24 9.54
N GLU A 514 -23.86 -11.43 9.35
CA GLU A 514 -23.64 -12.64 10.17
C GLU A 514 -23.50 -12.31 11.67
N LEU A 515 -24.45 -11.54 12.21
CA LEU A 515 -24.45 -11.07 13.60
C LEU A 515 -24.98 -12.10 14.58
#